data_AF-A0A0A0ACF9-F1
#
_entry.id   AF-A0A0A0ACF9-F1
#
_cell.length_a   1.000
_cell.length_b   1.000
_cell.length_c   1.000
_cell.angle_alpha   90.00
_cell.angle_beta   90.00
_cell.angle_gamma   90.00
#
_symmetry.space_group_name_H-M   'P 1'
#
loop_
_entity.id
_entity.type
_entity.pdbx_description
1 polymer ?
#
loop_
_entity_poly.entity_id
_entity_poly.type
_entity_poly.pdbx_seq_one_letter_code
_entity_poly.pdbx_strand_id
1 'polypeptide(L)' 'VTIRDDRNHTDSKNVTEYLLQALFPQNDSIGEWHVVYRDNCSSIDTAILNDTLEANWTSPNSNISSVVIR' A
#
# COMPACT_ATOMS: atom_id res chain seq x y z
N VAL A 1 -3.89 -8.42 4.68
CA VAL A 1 -4.91 -7.51 4.11
C VAL A 1 -4.69 -7.45 2.61
N THR A 2 -5.75 -7.52 1.82
CA THR A 2 -5.67 -7.39 0.36
C THR A 2 -6.39 -6.12 -0.05
N ILE A 3 -5.71 -5.27 -0.82
CA ILE A 3 -6.26 -4.03 -1.37
C ILE A 3 -6.34 -4.24 -2.88
N ARG A 4 -7.51 -3.96 -3.44
CA ARG A 4 -7.75 -4.13 -4.87
C ARG A 4 -8.37 -2.86 -5.46
N ASP A 5 -7.87 -2.43 -6.60
CA ASP A 5 -8.54 -1.42 -7.42
C ASP A 5 -9.46 -2.12 -8.43
N ASP A 6 -10.76 -1.92 -8.28
CA ASP A 6 -11.78 -2.47 -9.18
C ASP A 6 -12.39 -1.41 -10.11
N ARG A 7 -11.85 -0.19 -10.08
CA ARG A 7 -12.31 0.89 -10.94
C ARG A 7 -11.94 0.62 -12.40
N ASN A 8 -12.82 1.08 -13.28
CA ASN A 8 -12.56 1.01 -14.71
C ASN A 8 -11.62 2.17 -15.10
N HIS A 9 -10.34 1.87 -15.35
CA HIS A 9 -9.28 2.83 -15.67
C HIS A 9 -9.50 3.63 -16.97
N THR A 10 -10.63 3.44 -17.66
CA THR A 10 -11.07 4.28 -18.78
C THR A 10 -11.63 5.65 -18.37
N ASP A 11 -11.87 5.86 -17.07
CA ASP A 11 -12.58 7.02 -16.56
C ASP A 11 -11.66 8.25 -16.34
N SER A 12 -11.46 9.04 -17.39
CA SER A 12 -11.06 10.47 -17.55
C SER A 12 -10.04 11.18 -16.63
N LYS A 13 -9.63 10.64 -15.49
CA LYS A 13 -8.47 11.10 -14.70
C LYS A 13 -7.38 10.08 -14.93
N ASN A 14 -6.37 10.43 -15.72
CA ASN A 14 -5.20 9.59 -16.03
C ASN A 14 -4.35 9.30 -14.78
N VAL A 15 -4.90 8.58 -13.80
CA VAL A 15 -4.18 8.08 -12.65
C VAL A 15 -3.47 6.81 -13.10
N THR A 16 -2.15 6.91 -13.23
CA THR A 16 -1.29 5.82 -13.68
C THR A 16 -0.83 4.93 -12.53
N GLU A 17 -0.91 5.42 -11.30
CA GLU A 17 -0.47 4.69 -10.10
C GLU A 17 -1.16 5.20 -8.83
N TYR A 18 -1.35 4.31 -7.87
CA TYR A 18 -1.68 4.62 -6.49
C TYR A 18 -0.53 4.24 -5.57
N LEU A 19 -0.31 5.07 -4.55
CA LEU A 19 0.70 4.84 -3.53
C LEU A 19 -0.01 4.40 -2.25
N LEU A 20 0.35 3.23 -1.74
CA LEU A 20 -0.24 2.64 -0.54
C LEU A 20 0.79 2.57 0.57
N GLN A 21 0.45 3.07 1.75
CA GLN A 21 1.30 3.03 2.93
C GLN A 21 0.60 2.29 4.07
N ALA A 22 1.35 1.48 4.80
CA ALA A 22 0.89 0.83 6.03
C ALA A 22 1.69 1.40 7.20
N LEU A 23 0.99 2.11 8.08
CA LEU A 23 1.60 2.93 9.12
C LEU A 23 1.17 2.52 10.51
N PHE A 24 2.13 2.50 11.42
CA PHE A 24 1.86 2.51 12.85
C PHE A 24 1.46 3.94 13.28
N PRO A 25 0.74 4.15 14.41
CA PRO A 25 0.27 5.47 14.82
C PRO A 25 1.36 6.56 14.93
N GLN A 26 2.63 6.17 15.08
CA GLN A 26 3.81 7.04 15.11
C GLN A 26 4.34 7.43 13.71
N ASN A 27 3.66 7.04 12.64
CA ASN A 27 4.05 7.22 11.22
C ASN A 27 5.28 6.43 10.76
N ASP A 28 5.62 5.35 11.48
CA ASP A 28 6.61 4.39 11.01
C ASP A 28 5.94 3.35 10.10
N SER A 29 6.67 2.91 9.08
CA SER A 29 6.25 1.80 8.24
C SER A 29 6.13 0.52 9.08
N ILE A 30 5.10 -0.28 8.82
CA ILE A 30 4.85 -1.51 9.57
C ILE A 30 4.31 -2.62 8.67
N GLY A 31 4.76 -3.85 8.96
CA GLY A 31 4.42 -5.04 8.17
C GLY A 31 5.15 -5.05 6.83
N GLU A 32 4.67 -5.87 5.90
CA GLU A 32 5.31 -6.06 4.60
C GLU A 32 4.29 -6.04 3.47
N TRP A 33 4.58 -5.26 2.42
CA TRP A 33 3.80 -5.20 1.19
C TRP A 33 4.27 -6.24 0.17
N HIS A 34 3.46 -7.21 -0.21
CA HIS A 34 3.72 -8.10 -1.34
C HIS A 34 3.11 -7.50 -2.62
N VAL A 35 3.94 -6.73 -3.34
CA VAL A 35 3.63 -6.07 -4.62
C VAL A 35 4.83 -6.15 -5.55
N VAL A 36 4.60 -5.90 -6.84
CA VAL A 36 5.67 -5.87 -7.87
C VAL A 36 6.58 -4.67 -7.67
N TYR A 37 5.99 -3.51 -7.35
CA TYR A 37 6.70 -2.24 -7.25
C TYR A 37 6.55 -1.66 -5.85
N ARG A 38 7.69 -1.33 -5.23
CA ARG A 38 7.77 -0.60 -3.96
C ARG A 38 8.63 0.63 -4.15
N ASP A 39 8.33 1.66 -3.39
CA ASP A 39 9.12 2.88 -3.32
C ASP A 39 9.30 3.32 -1.87
N ASN A 40 10.25 4.22 -1.66
CA ASN A 40 10.53 4.82 -0.36
C ASN A 40 10.12 6.29 -0.38
N CYS A 41 8.97 6.58 0.23
CA CYS A 41 8.49 7.96 0.36
C CYS A 41 8.87 8.49 1.75
N SER A 42 10.02 9.15 1.86
CA SER A 42 10.52 9.73 3.13
C SER A 42 10.70 8.70 4.26
N SER A 43 11.40 7.60 3.96
CA SER A 43 11.63 6.46 4.87
C SER A 43 10.41 5.60 5.17
N ILE A 44 9.29 5.81 4.46
CA ILE A 44 8.09 4.97 4.57
C ILE A 44 8.06 4.00 3.37
N ASP A 45 8.04 2.69 3.68
CA ASP A 45 7.78 1.66 2.66
C ASP A 45 6.39 1.86 2.05
N THR A 46 6.38 2.05 0.73
CA THR A 46 5.20 2.42 -0.03
C THR A 46 5.01 1.41 -1.16
N ALA A 47 3.85 0.77 -1.21
CA ALA A 47 3.48 -0.09 -2.33
C ALA A 47 2.93 0.76 -3.49
N ILE A 48 3.36 0.44 -4.71
CA ILE A 48 2.83 1.08 -5.92
C ILE A 48 1.83 0.13 -6.59
N LEU A 49 0.62 0.63 -6.79
CA LEU A 49 -0.47 -0.05 -7.48
C LEU A 49 -0.69 0.62 -8.84
N ASN A 50 -0.06 0.10 -9.90
CA ASN A 50 -0.10 0.65 -11.26
C ASN A 50 -0.78 -0.29 -12.27
N ASP A 51 -0.06 -1.34 -12.72
CA ASP A 51 -0.49 -2.39 -13.65
C ASP A 51 -1.12 -3.58 -12.91
N THR A 52 -0.72 -3.75 -11.65
CA THR A 52 -1.28 -4.75 -10.75
C THR A 52 -2.43 -4.10 -10.00
N LEU A 53 -3.63 -4.64 -10.19
CA LEU A 53 -4.83 -4.18 -9.51
C LEU A 53 -4.91 -4.65 -8.05
N GLU A 54 -3.89 -5.35 -7.53
CA GLU A 54 -3.90 -5.92 -6.20
C GLU A 54 -2.59 -5.67 -5.44
N ALA A 55 -2.71 -5.29 -4.18
CA ALA A 55 -1.62 -5.23 -3.21
C ALA A 55 -1.96 -6.06 -1.97
N ASN A 56 -1.03 -6.92 -1.57
CA ASN A 56 -1.17 -7.74 -0.37
C ASN A 56 -0.27 -7.20 0.74
N TRP A 57 -0.79 -7.06 1.95
CA TRP A 57 -0.04 -6.63 3.12
C TRP A 57 -0.11 -7.68 4.23
N THR A 58 1.03 -7.99 4.82
CA THR A 58 1.14 -8.93 5.94
C THR A 58 1.53 -8.17 7.21
N SER A 59 0.82 -8.43 8.30
CA SER A 59 1.15 -7.86 9.61
C SER A 59 2.49 -8.39 10.10
N PRO A 60 3.28 -7.58 10.82
CA PRO A 60 4.53 -8.06 11.40
C PRO A 60 4.23 -9.14 12.46
N ASN A 61 5.27 -9.90 12.83
CA ASN A 61 5.19 -10.91 13.90
C ASN A 61 5.15 -10.28 15.32
N SER A 62 4.81 -9.00 15.45
CA SER A 62 4.71 -8.27 16.72
C SER A 62 3.26 -8.02 17.11
N ASN A 63 3.00 -7.86 18.41
CA ASN A 63 1.67 -7.53 18.93
C ASN A 63 1.33 -6.06 18.64
N ILE A 64 0.80 -5.80 17.46
CA ILE A 64 0.28 -4.48 17.08
C ILE A 64 -1.23 -4.45 17.31
N SER A 65 -1.73 -3.38 17.92
CA SER A 65 -3.16 -3.21 18.18
C SER A 65 -3.93 -2.68 16.97
N SER A 66 -3.25 -1.94 16.10
CA SER A 66 -3.85 -1.30 14.93
C SER A 66 -2.78 -0.92 13.90
N VAL A 67 -3.25 -0.76 12.66
CA VAL A 67 -2.47 -0.24 11.51
C VAL A 67 -3.38 0.71 10.73
N VAL A 68 -2.81 1.76 10.15
CA VAL A 68 -3.50 2.65 9.22
C VAL A 68 -3.01 2.35 7.81
N ILE A 69 -3.93 2.04 6.91
CA ILE A 69 -3.65 1.92 5.48
C ILE A 69 -4.20 3.18 4.81
N ARG A 70 -3.35 3.88 4.04
CA ARG A 70 -3.72 5.09 3.29
C ARG A 70 -3.13 5.09 1.89
#